data_AF-A0A1Q6YSN3-F1
#
_entry.id   AF-A0A1Q6YSN3-F1
#
_cell.length_a   1.000
_cell.length_b   1.000
_cell.length_c   1.000
_cell.angle_alpha   90.00
_cell.angle_beta   90.00
_cell.angle_gamma   90.00
#
_symmetry.space_group_name_H-M   'P 1'
#
loop_
_entity.id
_entity.type
_entity.pdbx_description
1 polymer ?
#
loop_
_entity_poly.entity_id
_entity_poly.type
_entity_poly.pdbx_seq_one_letter_code
_entity_poly.pdbx_strand_id
1 'polypeptide(L)'
;MSIRVEVAAPTVAIAGDRALSIAGFVGLLIAMAIGGWGVQWDIRWHLLIGRDSFWIAPHVMTYAGVTLSATIAFGMVALERVRGRASQGWRLAAVGMALTILAAPIDDLWHRLFGIDVTVWSPPHLLGLAGAHLNLLGAMLVAVELWPGSSRRRAIGVLVAGTLLLGTCYVTVDPGVQTAFRRGGAFFFAWPLLGALGFTFILSLTARASGLRLAPLVVTVAALGLHVVGLGISDAGFALTQPVPAIQEAIAADPTSPIAIAHEMARRSGTVVGRSFLLRWLPILPAAVLTLVDARRRWIAGGIAFGATLFVSAGHMLAGAPSLRHALPAPGDVVLAALLIPPAALAGSAAARWLARRWPSPITPPA
;
A
#
# COMPACT_ATOMS: atom_id res chain seq x y z
N MET A 1 -46.57 0.13 -44.27
CA MET A 1 -46.37 -0.62 -43.00
C MET A 1 -44.90 -1.01 -42.91
N SER A 2 -44.06 -0.26 -42.19
CA SER A 2 -42.63 -0.58 -42.04
C SER A 2 -42.44 -1.54 -40.87
N ILE A 3 -42.08 -2.79 -41.15
CA ILE A 3 -41.76 -3.77 -40.12
C ILE A 3 -40.40 -3.39 -39.53
N ARG A 4 -40.39 -2.87 -38.30
CA ARG A 4 -39.17 -2.75 -37.50
C ARG A 4 -38.84 -4.13 -36.95
N VAL A 5 -37.77 -4.73 -37.47
CA VAL A 5 -37.18 -5.93 -36.89
C VAL A 5 -36.30 -5.47 -35.72
N GLU A 6 -36.79 -5.65 -34.49
CA GLU A 6 -35.95 -5.55 -33.30
C GLU A 6 -35.04 -6.78 -33.23
N VAL A 7 -33.79 -6.62 -33.68
CA VAL A 7 -32.74 -7.61 -33.44
C VAL A 7 -32.36 -7.53 -31.97
N ALA A 8 -32.89 -8.44 -31.16
CA ALA A 8 -32.42 -8.62 -29.78
C ALA A 8 -30.91 -8.91 -29.79
N ALA A 9 -30.12 -8.05 -29.15
CA ALA A 9 -28.69 -8.26 -29.00
C ALA A 9 -28.42 -9.61 -28.30
N PRO A 10 -27.44 -10.41 -28.76
CA PRO A 10 -27.22 -11.75 -28.23
C PRO A 10 -26.72 -11.66 -26.78
N THR A 11 -27.53 -12.16 -25.85
CA THR A 11 -27.23 -12.27 -24.41
C THR A 11 -25.94 -13.05 -24.11
N VAL A 12 -25.52 -13.94 -25.02
CA VAL A 12 -24.28 -14.73 -24.92
C VAL A 12 -23.02 -13.86 -25.04
N ALA A 13 -23.02 -12.83 -25.89
CA ALA A 13 -21.87 -11.91 -26.03
C ALA A 13 -21.64 -11.08 -24.76
N ILE A 14 -22.71 -10.68 -24.09
CA ILE A 14 -22.67 -9.86 -22.85
C ILE A 14 -22.14 -10.68 -21.65
N ALA A 15 -22.46 -11.97 -21.57
CA ALA A 15 -21.98 -12.85 -20.50
C ALA A 15 -20.46 -13.10 -20.57
N GLY A 16 -19.92 -13.31 -21.79
CA GLY A 16 -18.47 -13.47 -22.00
C GLY A 16 -17.67 -12.22 -21.66
N ASP A 17 -18.22 -11.04 -21.92
CA ASP A 17 -17.59 -9.75 -21.62
C ASP A 17 -17.41 -9.50 -20.13
N ARG A 18 -18.42 -9.85 -19.34
CA ARG A 18 -18.38 -9.69 -17.88
C ARG A 18 -17.43 -10.70 -17.24
N ALA A 19 -17.42 -11.95 -17.72
CA ALA A 19 -16.51 -12.98 -17.23
C ALA A 19 -15.04 -12.57 -17.43
N LEU A 20 -14.71 -12.05 -18.62
CA LEU A 20 -13.36 -11.56 -18.92
C LEU A 20 -12.95 -10.38 -18.03
N SER A 21 -13.87 -9.45 -17.76
CA SER A 21 -13.58 -8.31 -16.88
C SER A 21 -13.36 -8.73 -15.42
N ILE A 22 -14.09 -9.74 -14.95
CA ILE A 22 -13.86 -10.35 -13.63
C ILE A 22 -12.52 -11.08 -13.61
N ALA A 23 -12.19 -11.85 -14.65
CA ALA A 23 -10.91 -12.56 -14.76
C ALA A 23 -9.74 -11.57 -14.79
N GLY A 24 -9.85 -10.48 -15.56
CA GLY A 24 -8.87 -9.40 -15.56
C GLY A 24 -8.72 -8.76 -14.18
N PHE A 25 -9.83 -8.46 -13.50
CA PHE A 25 -9.80 -7.88 -12.15
C PHE A 25 -9.08 -8.79 -11.15
N VAL A 26 -9.45 -10.07 -11.09
CA VAL A 26 -8.81 -11.06 -10.21
C VAL A 26 -7.33 -11.23 -10.57
N GLY A 27 -7.01 -11.32 -11.86
CA GLY A 27 -5.65 -11.40 -12.36
C GLY A 27 -4.80 -10.20 -11.95
N LEU A 28 -5.35 -8.98 -12.01
CA LEU A 28 -4.65 -7.77 -11.57
C LEU A 28 -4.33 -7.81 -10.06
N LEU A 29 -5.28 -8.25 -9.23
CA LEU A 29 -5.05 -8.38 -7.79
C LEU A 29 -3.96 -9.41 -7.46
N ILE A 30 -3.96 -10.55 -8.17
CA ILE A 30 -2.92 -11.58 -8.03
C ILE A 30 -1.56 -11.02 -8.46
N ALA A 31 -1.50 -10.34 -9.61
CA ALA A 31 -0.28 -9.73 -10.12
C ALA A 31 0.31 -8.70 -9.16
N MET A 32 -0.54 -7.85 -8.57
CA MET A 32 -0.16 -6.88 -7.55
C MET A 32 0.34 -7.55 -6.26
N ALA A 33 -0.27 -8.66 -5.84
CA ALA A 33 0.21 -9.44 -4.70
C ALA A 33 1.60 -10.05 -4.95
N ILE A 34 1.81 -10.65 -6.13
CA ILE A 34 3.12 -11.19 -6.54
C ILE A 34 4.19 -10.10 -6.53
N GLY A 35 3.91 -8.95 -7.16
CA GLY A 35 4.84 -7.81 -7.18
C GLY A 35 5.14 -7.29 -5.76
N GLY A 36 4.12 -7.14 -4.92
CA GLY A 36 4.28 -6.69 -3.54
C GLY A 36 5.09 -7.65 -2.67
N TRP A 37 4.90 -8.97 -2.82
CA TRP A 37 5.74 -9.96 -2.14
C TRP A 37 7.17 -9.99 -2.68
N GLY A 38 7.36 -9.75 -3.98
CA GLY A 38 8.67 -9.53 -4.58
C GLY A 38 9.41 -8.37 -3.90
N VAL A 39 8.77 -7.21 -3.77
CA VAL A 39 9.32 -6.04 -3.06
C VAL A 39 9.59 -6.33 -1.59
N GLN A 40 8.70 -7.05 -0.91
CA GLN A 40 8.93 -7.43 0.48
C GLN A 40 10.16 -8.36 0.64
N TRP A 41 10.32 -9.31 -0.27
CA TRP A 41 11.50 -10.17 -0.30
C TRP A 41 12.75 -9.38 -0.65
N ASP A 42 12.65 -8.43 -1.57
CA ASP A 42 13.73 -7.55 -1.97
C ASP A 42 14.29 -6.71 -0.80
N ILE A 43 13.40 -6.06 -0.05
CA ILE A 43 13.76 -5.34 1.17
C ILE A 43 14.51 -6.28 2.14
N ARG A 44 14.05 -7.52 2.31
CA ARG A 44 14.73 -8.50 3.15
C ARG A 44 16.07 -8.96 2.57
N TRP A 45 16.19 -9.04 1.25
CA TRP A 45 17.44 -9.39 0.58
C TRP A 45 18.51 -8.36 0.87
N HIS A 46 18.21 -7.08 0.67
CA HIS A 46 19.16 -6.00 1.00
C HIS A 46 19.51 -5.96 2.48
N LEU A 47 18.53 -6.21 3.36
CA LEU A 47 18.74 -6.25 4.80
C LEU A 47 19.53 -7.47 5.32
N LEU A 48 19.69 -8.55 4.55
CA LEU A 48 20.36 -9.77 5.02
C LEU A 48 21.61 -10.12 4.21
N ILE A 49 21.61 -9.78 2.92
CA ILE A 49 22.67 -10.14 1.97
C ILE A 49 23.51 -8.93 1.60
N GLY A 50 22.92 -7.73 1.50
CA GLY A 50 23.62 -6.47 1.24
C GLY A 50 24.07 -6.23 -0.20
N ARG A 51 24.40 -7.29 -0.97
CA ARG A 51 24.74 -7.18 -2.40
C ARG A 51 23.51 -7.21 -3.30
N ASP A 52 23.59 -6.46 -4.38
CA ASP A 52 22.53 -6.33 -5.37
C ASP A 52 23.00 -6.73 -6.78
N SER A 53 22.06 -7.23 -7.59
CA SER A 53 22.21 -7.34 -9.03
C SER A 53 20.84 -7.26 -9.71
N PHE A 54 20.83 -6.88 -10.99
CA PHE A 54 19.59 -6.72 -11.75
C PHE A 54 18.70 -7.99 -11.76
N TRP A 55 19.30 -9.18 -11.62
CA TRP A 55 18.64 -10.48 -11.75
C TRP A 55 18.50 -11.27 -10.44
N ILE A 56 18.62 -10.64 -9.27
CA ILE A 56 18.33 -11.36 -8.02
C ILE A 56 16.88 -11.87 -8.03
N ALA A 57 16.66 -13.01 -7.38
CA ALA A 57 15.36 -13.68 -7.38
C ALA A 57 14.16 -12.78 -6.93
N PRO A 58 14.27 -11.92 -5.90
CA PRO A 58 13.19 -10.99 -5.57
C PRO A 58 12.90 -9.94 -6.67
N HIS A 59 13.92 -9.48 -7.40
CA HIS A 59 13.73 -8.61 -8.57
C HIS A 59 12.92 -9.30 -9.65
N VAL A 60 13.26 -10.56 -9.99
CA VAL A 60 12.54 -11.34 -11.00
C VAL A 60 11.07 -11.51 -10.61
N MET A 61 10.79 -11.79 -9.33
CA MET A 61 9.40 -11.88 -8.83
C MET A 61 8.67 -10.55 -8.95
N THR A 62 9.34 -9.44 -8.61
CA THR A 62 8.80 -8.08 -8.75
C THR A 62 8.50 -7.75 -10.21
N TYR A 63 9.44 -8.01 -11.12
CA TYR A 63 9.28 -7.80 -12.56
C TYR A 63 8.12 -8.61 -13.13
N ALA A 64 7.94 -9.86 -12.70
CA ALA A 64 6.83 -10.70 -13.12
C ALA A 64 5.48 -10.08 -12.70
N GLY A 65 5.36 -9.62 -11.44
CA GLY A 65 4.17 -8.94 -10.94
C GLY A 65 3.86 -7.64 -11.68
N VAL A 66 4.88 -6.79 -11.90
CA VAL A 66 4.75 -5.53 -12.64
C VAL A 66 4.34 -5.78 -14.10
N THR A 67 5.01 -6.71 -14.77
CA THR A 67 4.72 -7.06 -16.17
C THR A 67 3.30 -7.56 -16.32
N LEU A 68 2.88 -8.52 -15.48
CA LEU A 68 1.52 -9.07 -15.52
C LEU A 68 0.48 -7.97 -15.24
N SER A 69 0.72 -7.10 -14.25
CA SER A 69 -0.17 -6.00 -13.92
C SER A 69 -0.31 -5.00 -15.08
N ALA A 70 0.80 -4.67 -15.75
CA ALA A 70 0.80 -3.80 -16.92
C ALA A 70 0.05 -4.43 -18.09
N THR A 71 0.35 -5.69 -18.43
CA THR A 71 -0.33 -6.42 -19.50
C THR A 71 -1.84 -6.47 -19.28
N ILE A 72 -2.28 -6.76 -18.05
CA ILE A 72 -3.71 -6.80 -17.71
C ILE A 72 -4.32 -5.40 -17.79
N ALA A 73 -3.71 -4.40 -17.15
CA ALA A 73 -4.29 -3.05 -17.10
C ALA A 73 -4.40 -2.42 -18.50
N PHE A 74 -3.33 -2.44 -19.29
CA PHE A 74 -3.35 -1.89 -20.66
C PHE A 74 -4.20 -2.75 -21.60
N GLY A 75 -4.13 -4.08 -21.48
CA GLY A 75 -4.93 -5.01 -22.27
C GLY A 75 -6.44 -4.80 -22.05
N MET A 76 -6.87 -4.63 -20.79
CA MET A 76 -8.26 -4.34 -20.46
C MET A 76 -8.71 -2.97 -21.00
N VAL A 77 -7.87 -1.93 -20.92
CA VAL A 77 -8.18 -0.62 -21.53
C VAL A 77 -8.35 -0.73 -23.05
N ALA A 78 -7.44 -1.44 -23.73
CA ALA A 78 -7.53 -1.64 -25.18
C ALA A 78 -8.79 -2.43 -25.57
N LEU A 79 -9.09 -3.50 -24.83
CA LEU A 79 -10.27 -4.33 -25.02
C LEU A 79 -11.57 -3.55 -24.80
N GLU A 80 -11.66 -2.77 -23.72
CA GLU A 80 -12.81 -1.92 -23.44
C GLU A 80 -13.03 -0.91 -24.57
N ARG A 81 -11.96 -0.30 -25.08
CA ARG A 81 -12.03 0.63 -26.20
C ARG A 81 -12.58 0.00 -27.47
N VAL A 82 -12.09 -1.20 -27.84
CA VAL A 82 -12.61 -1.95 -29.01
C VAL A 82 -14.09 -2.29 -28.84
N ARG A 83 -14.53 -2.53 -27.60
CA ARG A 83 -15.91 -2.86 -27.26
C ARG A 83 -16.80 -1.63 -27.04
N GLY A 84 -16.31 -0.42 -27.27
CA GLY A 84 -17.07 0.83 -27.07
C GLY A 84 -17.40 1.14 -25.60
N ARG A 85 -16.63 0.59 -24.65
CA ARG A 85 -16.77 0.81 -23.20
C ARG A 85 -15.66 1.71 -22.67
N ALA A 86 -15.88 2.30 -21.50
CA ALA A 86 -14.97 3.26 -20.90
C ALA A 86 -14.91 3.20 -19.36
N SER A 87 -14.46 2.06 -18.82
CA SER A 87 -14.15 1.91 -17.39
C SER A 87 -13.16 2.97 -16.94
N GLN A 88 -13.52 3.71 -15.89
CA GLN A 88 -12.61 4.63 -15.24
C GLN A 88 -11.59 3.85 -14.40
N GLY A 89 -12.02 2.73 -13.81
CA GLY A 89 -11.17 1.84 -13.03
C GLY A 89 -9.97 1.32 -13.82
N TRP A 90 -10.21 0.74 -15.02
CA TRP A 90 -9.13 0.22 -15.87
C TRP A 90 -8.18 1.30 -16.36
N ARG A 91 -8.70 2.49 -16.71
CA ARG A 91 -7.87 3.63 -17.10
C ARG A 91 -6.98 4.12 -15.95
N LEU A 92 -7.54 4.23 -14.75
CA LEU A 92 -6.76 4.61 -13.57
C LEU A 92 -5.69 3.54 -13.24
N ALA A 93 -6.05 2.25 -13.37
CA ALA A 93 -5.11 1.15 -13.25
C ALA A 93 -3.94 1.23 -14.24
N ALA A 94 -4.24 1.52 -15.50
CA ALA A 94 -3.25 1.67 -16.56
C ALA A 94 -2.35 2.90 -16.37
N VAL A 95 -2.90 4.03 -15.91
CA VAL A 95 -2.10 5.21 -15.54
C VAL A 95 -1.15 4.87 -14.40
N GLY A 96 -1.62 4.15 -13.37
CA GLY A 96 -0.77 3.65 -12.30
C GLY A 96 0.40 2.82 -12.82
N MET A 97 0.14 1.88 -13.73
CA MET A 97 1.20 1.07 -14.34
C MET A 97 2.15 1.88 -15.23
N ALA A 98 1.66 2.89 -15.94
CA ALA A 98 2.52 3.77 -16.73
C ALA A 98 3.53 4.50 -15.83
N LEU A 99 3.09 5.01 -14.67
CA LEU A 99 3.99 5.63 -13.70
C LEU A 99 4.99 4.63 -13.11
N THR A 100 4.54 3.42 -12.76
CA THR A 100 5.43 2.37 -12.24
C THR A 100 6.49 1.95 -13.26
N ILE A 101 6.13 1.81 -14.53
CA ILE A 101 7.10 1.48 -15.59
C ILE A 101 8.06 2.65 -15.84
N LEU A 102 7.55 3.88 -15.85
CA LEU A 102 8.37 5.08 -16.06
C LEU A 102 9.37 5.32 -14.92
N ALA A 103 9.08 4.85 -13.71
CA ALA A 103 9.99 4.94 -12.58
C ALA A 103 11.32 4.22 -12.85
N ALA A 104 11.33 3.07 -13.53
CA ALA A 104 12.55 2.28 -13.76
C ALA A 104 13.64 3.01 -14.58
N PRO A 105 13.37 3.59 -15.77
CA PRO A 105 14.40 4.36 -16.48
C PRO A 105 14.79 5.65 -15.76
N ILE A 106 13.88 6.25 -14.98
CA ILE A 106 14.20 7.42 -14.15
C ILE A 106 15.14 7.01 -13.00
N ASP A 107 14.97 5.82 -12.46
CA ASP A 107 15.81 5.23 -11.41
C ASP A 107 17.22 4.96 -11.91
N ASP A 108 17.37 4.34 -13.09
CA ASP A 108 18.69 4.16 -13.73
C ASP A 108 19.40 5.50 -13.95
N LEU A 109 18.67 6.51 -14.43
CA LEU A 109 19.22 7.87 -14.58
C LEU A 109 19.61 8.47 -13.23
N TRP A 110 18.77 8.31 -12.21
CA TRP A 110 19.05 8.79 -10.86
C TRP A 110 20.34 8.18 -10.32
N HIS A 111 20.54 6.87 -10.50
CA HIS A 111 21.74 6.19 -10.07
C HIS A 111 23.00 6.65 -10.80
N ARG A 112 22.91 6.95 -12.10
CA ARG A 112 24.03 7.52 -12.87
C ARG A 112 24.41 8.92 -12.40
N LEU A 113 23.45 9.71 -11.92
CA LEU A 113 23.65 11.10 -11.51
C LEU A 113 24.05 11.24 -10.03
N PHE A 114 23.46 10.44 -9.15
CA PHE A 114 23.55 10.62 -7.69
C PHE A 114 24.11 9.39 -6.96
N GLY A 115 24.40 8.30 -7.68
CA GLY A 115 24.87 7.04 -7.10
C GLY A 115 23.73 6.09 -6.73
N ILE A 116 24.12 4.86 -6.33
CA ILE A 116 23.17 3.83 -5.93
C ILE A 116 22.41 4.30 -4.68
N ASP A 117 21.10 4.43 -4.80
CA ASP A 117 20.22 4.80 -3.70
C ASP A 117 19.52 3.54 -3.17
N VAL A 118 19.77 3.21 -1.92
CA VAL A 118 19.09 2.11 -1.22
C VAL A 118 17.92 2.60 -0.36
N THR A 119 17.52 3.87 -0.51
CA THR A 119 16.38 4.45 0.20
C THR A 119 15.09 4.27 -0.61
N VAL A 120 14.02 3.86 0.05
CA VAL A 120 12.67 3.77 -0.53
C VAL A 120 12.09 5.17 -0.91
N TRP A 121 12.74 6.26 -0.50
CA TRP A 121 12.21 7.63 -0.61
C TRP A 121 12.89 8.50 -1.66
N SER A 122 13.74 7.96 -2.54
CA SER A 122 14.14 8.72 -3.72
C SER A 122 12.96 9.00 -4.64
N PRO A 123 13.04 10.08 -5.44
CA PRO A 123 12.01 10.42 -6.42
C PRO A 123 11.54 9.27 -7.33
N PRO A 124 12.42 8.46 -7.97
CA PRO A 124 11.99 7.31 -8.76
C PRO A 124 11.19 6.28 -7.96
N HIS A 125 11.65 5.87 -6.77
CA HIS A 125 10.92 4.92 -5.92
C HIS A 125 9.54 5.46 -5.52
N LEU A 126 9.45 6.73 -5.13
CA LEU A 126 8.18 7.37 -4.80
C LEU A 126 7.23 7.45 -6.00
N LEU A 127 7.75 7.68 -7.21
CA LEU A 127 6.96 7.64 -8.45
C LEU A 127 6.41 6.24 -8.71
N GLY A 128 7.26 5.21 -8.56
CA GLY A 128 6.89 3.81 -8.74
C GLY A 128 5.81 3.37 -7.76
N LEU A 129 5.98 3.72 -6.48
CA LEU A 129 5.02 3.49 -5.41
C LEU A 129 3.72 4.27 -5.66
N ALA A 130 3.77 5.53 -6.08
CA ALA A 130 2.57 6.29 -6.44
C ALA A 130 1.79 5.62 -7.59
N GLY A 131 2.50 5.07 -8.58
CA GLY A 131 1.92 4.25 -9.63
C GLY A 131 1.18 3.02 -9.10
N ALA A 132 1.78 2.29 -8.16
CA ALA A 132 1.13 1.15 -7.51
C ALA A 132 -0.11 1.54 -6.70
N HIS A 133 -0.07 2.69 -5.99
CA HIS A 133 -1.25 3.22 -5.28
C HIS A 133 -2.40 3.55 -6.24
N LEU A 134 -2.10 4.26 -7.35
CA LEU A 134 -3.10 4.55 -8.38
C LEU A 134 -3.64 3.27 -9.01
N ASN A 135 -2.79 2.27 -9.22
CA ASN A 135 -3.22 0.99 -9.77
C ASN A 135 -4.29 0.32 -8.90
N LEU A 136 -4.01 0.22 -7.60
CA LEU A 136 -4.91 -0.42 -6.64
C LEU A 136 -6.17 0.42 -6.36
N LEU A 137 -6.09 1.75 -6.43
CA LEU A 137 -7.29 2.61 -6.46
C LEU A 137 -8.14 2.36 -7.73
N GLY A 138 -7.49 2.16 -8.88
CA GLY A 138 -8.13 1.71 -10.11
C GLY A 138 -8.82 0.36 -9.93
N ALA A 139 -8.16 -0.61 -9.31
CA ALA A 139 -8.73 -1.93 -9.00
C ALA A 139 -9.96 -1.82 -8.07
N MET A 140 -9.92 -0.99 -7.02
CA MET A 140 -11.09 -0.73 -6.18
C MET A 140 -12.26 -0.16 -7.01
N LEU A 141 -11.98 0.77 -7.93
CA LEU A 141 -12.99 1.35 -8.81
C LEU A 141 -13.55 0.33 -9.81
N VAL A 142 -12.72 -0.56 -10.37
CA VAL A 142 -13.17 -1.69 -11.19
C VAL A 142 -14.14 -2.57 -10.40
N ALA A 143 -13.85 -2.89 -9.13
CA ALA A 143 -14.78 -3.66 -8.30
C ALA A 143 -16.13 -2.96 -8.10
N VAL A 144 -16.13 -1.63 -7.98
CA VAL A 144 -17.36 -0.83 -7.88
C VAL A 144 -18.16 -0.82 -9.19
N GLU A 145 -17.48 -0.71 -10.34
CA GLU A 145 -18.10 -0.73 -11.67
C GLU A 145 -18.65 -2.14 -12.02
N LEU A 146 -17.93 -3.20 -11.68
CA LEU A 146 -18.34 -4.59 -11.95
C LEU A 146 -19.56 -5.03 -11.13
N TRP A 147 -19.71 -4.49 -9.91
CA TRP A 147 -20.77 -4.86 -8.99
C TRP A 147 -21.40 -3.62 -8.34
N PRO A 148 -22.28 -2.89 -9.07
CA PRO A 148 -22.98 -1.71 -8.55
C PRO A 148 -23.80 -2.00 -7.28
N GLY A 149 -23.98 -0.98 -6.44
CA GLY A 149 -24.74 -1.08 -5.19
C GLY A 149 -24.01 -1.84 -4.08
N SER A 150 -24.72 -2.24 -3.02
CA SER A 150 -24.17 -2.90 -1.84
C SER A 150 -24.16 -4.43 -1.95
N SER A 151 -23.36 -4.96 -2.89
CA SER A 151 -23.25 -6.42 -3.09
C SER A 151 -22.06 -7.04 -2.33
N ARG A 152 -22.17 -8.33 -1.97
CA ARG A 152 -21.08 -9.08 -1.32
C ARG A 152 -19.82 -9.13 -2.20
N ARG A 153 -19.97 -9.28 -3.52
CA ARG A 153 -18.84 -9.35 -4.47
C ARG A 153 -18.08 -8.04 -4.54
N ARG A 154 -18.79 -6.89 -4.60
CA ARG A 154 -18.18 -5.57 -4.48
C ARG A 154 -17.38 -5.45 -3.19
N ALA A 155 -17.99 -5.80 -2.06
CA ALA A 155 -17.34 -5.68 -0.77
C ALA A 155 -16.05 -6.51 -0.71
N ILE A 156 -16.07 -7.76 -1.16
CA ILE A 156 -14.87 -8.62 -1.22
C ILE A 156 -13.80 -7.99 -2.13
N GLY A 157 -14.14 -7.60 -3.34
CA GLY A 157 -13.18 -7.01 -4.28
C GLY A 157 -12.53 -5.73 -3.73
N VAL A 158 -13.31 -4.85 -3.12
CA VAL A 158 -12.83 -3.63 -2.47
C VAL A 158 -11.97 -3.94 -1.25
N LEU A 159 -12.32 -4.93 -0.43
CA LEU A 159 -11.52 -5.33 0.73
C LEU A 159 -10.15 -5.89 0.30
N VAL A 160 -10.11 -6.74 -0.73
CA VAL A 160 -8.83 -7.30 -1.23
C VAL A 160 -7.96 -6.20 -1.81
N ALA A 161 -8.50 -5.34 -2.69
CA ALA A 161 -7.76 -4.21 -3.25
C ALA A 161 -7.30 -3.22 -2.17
N GLY A 162 -8.15 -2.92 -1.17
CA GLY A 162 -7.80 -2.08 -0.03
C GLY A 162 -6.72 -2.69 0.87
N THR A 163 -6.69 -4.03 0.99
CA THR A 163 -5.63 -4.76 1.72
C THR A 163 -4.28 -4.64 1.04
N LEU A 164 -4.24 -4.85 -0.29
CA LEU A 164 -3.03 -4.66 -1.07
C LEU A 164 -2.57 -3.20 -1.04
N LEU A 165 -3.51 -2.25 -1.14
CA LEU A 165 -3.21 -0.81 -1.09
C LEU A 165 -2.62 -0.40 0.27
N LEU A 166 -3.15 -0.95 1.37
CA LEU A 166 -2.56 -0.74 2.69
C LEU A 166 -1.16 -1.35 2.78
N GLY A 167 -0.95 -2.53 2.18
CA GLY A 167 0.36 -3.17 2.04
C GLY A 167 1.40 -2.27 1.35
N THR A 168 1.07 -1.68 0.21
CA THR A 168 1.95 -0.73 -0.50
C THR A 168 2.17 0.55 0.29
N CYS A 169 1.14 1.04 0.99
CA CYS A 169 1.25 2.24 1.83
C CYS A 169 2.23 2.03 2.99
N TYR A 170 2.25 0.83 3.59
CA TYR A 170 3.26 0.49 4.59
C TYR A 170 4.69 0.64 4.07
N VAL A 171 4.99 0.15 2.86
CA VAL A 171 6.32 0.31 2.24
C VAL A 171 6.72 1.79 2.14
N THR A 172 5.75 2.66 1.87
CA THR A 172 5.97 4.11 1.78
C THR A 172 6.17 4.76 3.15
N VAL A 173 5.50 4.28 4.20
CA VAL A 173 5.49 4.92 5.52
C VAL A 173 6.62 4.42 6.43
N ASP A 174 7.02 3.15 6.30
CA ASP A 174 7.99 2.49 7.18
C ASP A 174 9.35 3.19 7.30
N PRO A 175 9.94 3.81 6.25
CA PRO A 175 11.18 4.60 6.38
C PRO A 175 11.08 5.77 7.37
N GLY A 176 9.85 6.20 7.73
CA GLY A 176 9.61 7.19 8.77
C GLY A 176 10.22 6.83 10.12
N VAL A 177 10.35 5.54 10.46
CA VAL A 177 11.00 5.12 11.72
C VAL A 177 12.51 5.31 11.67
N GLN A 178 13.13 5.11 10.50
CA GLN A 178 14.55 5.43 10.36
C GLN A 178 14.78 6.95 10.41
N THR A 179 13.82 7.75 9.95
CA THR A 179 13.87 9.21 10.09
C THR A 179 13.84 9.61 11.56
N ALA A 180 12.96 8.98 12.36
CA ALA A 180 12.94 9.14 13.81
C ALA A 180 14.30 8.78 14.44
N PHE A 181 14.89 7.65 14.06
CA PHE A 181 16.20 7.21 14.56
C PHE A 181 17.33 8.20 14.24
N ARG A 182 17.36 8.73 13.01
CA ARG A 182 18.44 9.61 12.51
C ARG A 182 18.33 11.03 13.06
N ARG A 183 17.10 11.57 13.13
CA ARG A 183 16.87 13.00 13.36
C ARG A 183 16.28 13.32 14.74
N GLY A 184 15.54 12.40 15.36
CA GLY A 184 14.84 12.65 16.62
C GLY A 184 13.88 13.85 16.53
N GLY A 185 13.64 14.50 17.68
CA GLY A 185 12.82 15.72 17.76
C GLY A 185 11.44 15.56 17.11
N ALA A 186 10.98 16.57 16.37
CA ALA A 186 9.73 16.51 15.62
C ALA A 186 9.65 15.35 14.60
N PHE A 187 10.79 14.91 14.05
CA PHE A 187 10.85 13.78 13.12
C PHE A 187 10.64 12.41 13.79
N PHE A 188 10.68 12.35 15.13
CA PHE A 188 10.30 11.17 15.89
C PHE A 188 8.91 10.65 15.51
N PHE A 189 8.01 11.59 15.16
CA PHE A 189 6.64 11.31 14.79
C PHE A 189 6.40 11.18 13.27
N ALA A 190 7.46 11.06 12.45
CA ALA A 190 7.33 10.94 11.00
C ALA A 190 6.45 9.75 10.58
N TRP A 191 6.68 8.56 11.15
CA TRP A 191 5.87 7.37 10.85
C TRP A 191 4.38 7.56 11.22
N PRO A 192 3.99 7.94 12.46
CA PRO A 192 2.58 8.11 12.78
C PRO A 192 1.92 9.29 12.05
N LEU A 193 2.65 10.33 11.67
CA LEU A 193 2.11 11.44 10.87
C LEU A 193 1.76 10.98 9.45
N LEU A 194 2.69 10.31 8.77
CA LEU A 194 2.45 9.77 7.42
C LEU A 194 1.37 8.68 7.45
N GLY A 195 1.41 7.79 8.45
CA GLY A 195 0.42 6.76 8.67
C GLY A 195 -0.98 7.32 8.97
N ALA A 196 -1.08 8.41 9.74
CA ALA A 196 -2.36 9.07 9.98
C ALA A 196 -3.03 9.51 8.69
N LEU A 197 -2.29 10.16 7.78
CA LEU A 197 -2.83 10.56 6.48
C LEU A 197 -3.17 9.35 5.60
N GLY A 198 -2.19 8.47 5.36
CA GLY A 198 -2.31 7.36 4.41
C GLY A 198 -3.27 6.27 4.88
N PHE A 199 -3.09 5.74 6.09
CA PHE A 199 -3.92 4.63 6.60
C PHE A 199 -5.36 5.08 6.79
N THR A 200 -5.63 6.27 7.34
CA THR A 200 -7.01 6.75 7.50
C THR A 200 -7.71 6.92 6.16
N PHE A 201 -7.01 7.42 5.13
CA PHE A 201 -7.54 7.52 3.77
C PHE A 201 -7.95 6.14 3.25
N ILE A 202 -7.04 5.17 3.26
CA ILE A 202 -7.26 3.82 2.70
C ILE A 202 -8.39 3.10 3.45
N LEU A 203 -8.35 3.11 4.78
CA LEU A 203 -9.31 2.39 5.62
C LEU A 203 -10.71 3.03 5.53
N SER A 204 -10.80 4.36 5.54
CA SER A 204 -12.07 5.07 5.37
C SER A 204 -12.63 4.87 3.97
N LEU A 205 -11.80 4.93 2.93
CA LEU A 205 -12.23 4.72 1.55
C LEU A 205 -12.78 3.30 1.37
N THR A 206 -12.05 2.30 1.88
CA THR A 206 -12.46 0.90 1.82
C THR A 206 -13.78 0.67 2.56
N ALA A 207 -13.98 1.26 3.74
CA ALA A 207 -15.24 1.16 4.47
C ALA A 207 -16.44 1.77 3.73
N ARG A 208 -16.23 2.92 3.09
CA ARG A 208 -17.28 3.59 2.31
C ARG A 208 -17.58 2.85 1.01
N ALA A 209 -16.55 2.40 0.30
CA ALA A 209 -16.69 1.75 -0.99
C ALA A 209 -17.21 0.31 -0.87
N SER A 210 -16.90 -0.42 0.20
CA SER A 210 -17.47 -1.74 0.48
C SER A 210 -18.85 -1.67 1.13
N GLY A 211 -19.17 -0.55 1.78
CA GLY A 211 -20.36 -0.41 2.60
C GLY A 211 -20.30 -1.16 3.92
N LEU A 212 -19.14 -1.70 4.33
CA LEU A 212 -19.00 -2.49 5.55
C LEU A 212 -18.38 -1.67 6.70
N ARG A 213 -19.03 -1.70 7.88
CA ARG A 213 -18.50 -1.05 9.09
C ARG A 213 -17.16 -1.64 9.50
N LEU A 214 -17.05 -2.96 9.43
CA LEU A 214 -15.88 -3.74 9.85
C LEU A 214 -14.69 -3.65 8.87
N ALA A 215 -14.86 -3.01 7.72
CA ALA A 215 -13.82 -2.97 6.69
C ALA A 215 -12.46 -2.47 7.19
N PRO A 216 -12.35 -1.42 8.03
CA PRO A 216 -11.05 -0.96 8.52
C PRO A 216 -10.29 -2.05 9.29
N LEU A 217 -10.98 -2.77 10.18
CA LEU A 217 -10.39 -3.84 10.95
C LEU A 217 -10.02 -5.04 10.05
N VAL A 218 -10.93 -5.45 9.16
CA VAL A 218 -10.70 -6.57 8.24
C VAL A 218 -9.48 -6.31 7.35
N VAL A 219 -9.38 -5.12 6.74
CA VAL A 219 -8.25 -4.74 5.88
C VAL A 219 -6.94 -4.73 6.65
N THR A 220 -6.93 -4.20 7.88
CA THR A 220 -5.70 -4.12 8.68
C THR A 220 -5.20 -5.51 9.09
N VAL A 221 -6.11 -6.39 9.53
CA VAL A 221 -5.79 -7.78 9.87
C VAL A 221 -5.36 -8.57 8.62
N ALA A 222 -6.05 -8.38 7.49
CA ALA A 222 -5.67 -9.03 6.24
C ALA A 222 -4.30 -8.57 5.74
N ALA A 223 -3.93 -7.29 5.92
CA ALA A 223 -2.61 -6.77 5.55
C ALA A 223 -1.50 -7.35 6.44
N LEU A 224 -1.78 -7.59 7.73
CA LEU A 224 -0.88 -8.36 8.59
C LEU A 224 -0.70 -9.81 8.08
N GLY A 225 -1.80 -10.46 7.67
CA GLY A 225 -1.74 -11.78 7.03
C GLY A 225 -0.90 -11.79 5.75
N LEU A 226 -1.07 -10.78 4.89
CA LEU A 226 -0.27 -10.60 3.68
C LEU A 226 1.22 -10.47 3.98
N HIS A 227 1.56 -9.72 5.03
CA HIS A 227 2.95 -9.56 5.51
C HIS A 227 3.53 -10.89 6.00
N VAL A 228 2.76 -11.69 6.75
CA VAL A 228 3.18 -13.04 7.19
C VAL A 228 3.46 -13.95 6.00
N VAL A 229 2.58 -13.95 4.99
CA VAL A 229 2.78 -14.73 3.76
C VAL A 229 4.05 -14.27 3.05
N GLY A 230 4.27 -12.95 2.93
CA GLY A 230 5.49 -12.40 2.35
C GLY A 230 6.75 -12.84 3.07
N LEU A 231 6.74 -12.90 4.41
CA LEU A 231 7.86 -13.43 5.18
C LEU A 231 8.14 -14.90 4.84
N GLY A 232 7.09 -15.72 4.74
CA GLY A 232 7.21 -17.13 4.34
C GLY A 232 7.77 -17.29 2.92
N ILE A 233 7.33 -16.47 1.98
CA ILE A 233 7.86 -16.45 0.60
C ILE A 233 9.35 -16.09 0.60
N SER A 234 9.75 -15.05 1.33
CA SER A 234 11.17 -14.69 1.42
C SER A 234 12.00 -15.80 2.09
N ASP A 235 11.49 -16.44 3.14
CA ASP A 235 12.17 -17.54 3.84
C ASP A 235 12.39 -18.74 2.90
N ALA A 236 11.35 -19.13 2.15
CA ALA A 236 11.45 -20.16 1.12
C ALA A 236 12.43 -19.74 0.02
N GLY A 237 12.38 -18.49 -0.41
CA GLY A 237 13.29 -17.93 -1.40
C GLY A 237 14.76 -18.01 -0.97
N PHE A 238 15.09 -17.63 0.26
CA PHE A 238 16.44 -17.77 0.80
C PHE A 238 16.88 -19.23 0.94
N ALA A 239 15.98 -20.12 1.37
CA ALA A 239 16.27 -21.55 1.47
C ALA A 239 16.60 -22.18 0.11
N LEU A 240 15.91 -21.74 -0.96
CA LEU A 240 16.10 -22.22 -2.33
C LEU A 240 17.35 -21.63 -3.00
N THR A 241 17.61 -20.34 -2.79
CA THR A 241 18.67 -19.62 -3.53
C THR A 241 20.02 -19.60 -2.82
N GLN A 242 20.04 -19.83 -1.50
CA GLN A 242 21.23 -19.85 -0.63
C GLN A 242 22.28 -18.77 -0.98
N PRO A 243 21.88 -17.49 -1.02
CA PRO A 243 22.79 -16.43 -1.43
C PRO A 243 23.91 -16.25 -0.40
N VAL A 244 25.14 -16.07 -0.89
CA VAL A 244 26.28 -15.69 -0.04
C VAL A 244 26.06 -14.28 0.53
N PRO A 245 26.02 -14.10 1.87
CA PRO A 245 25.88 -12.79 2.49
C PRO A 245 27.15 -11.95 2.33
N ALA A 246 26.98 -10.68 1.98
CA ALA A 246 28.03 -9.65 1.94
C ALA A 246 27.64 -8.45 2.83
N ILE A 247 26.86 -8.71 3.88
CA ILE A 247 26.22 -7.65 4.65
C ILE A 247 27.21 -6.77 5.43
N GLN A 248 28.31 -7.35 5.90
CA GLN A 248 29.36 -6.60 6.61
C GLN A 248 30.08 -5.64 5.66
N GLU A 249 30.35 -6.06 4.42
CA GLU A 249 30.93 -5.21 3.39
C GLU A 249 29.99 -4.06 3.03
N ALA A 250 28.69 -4.35 2.86
CA ALA A 250 27.68 -3.32 2.57
C ALA A 250 27.57 -2.28 3.70
N ILE A 251 27.59 -2.70 4.96
CA ILE A 251 27.56 -1.79 6.12
C ILE A 251 28.86 -0.98 6.22
N ALA A 252 30.01 -1.60 5.95
CA ALA A 252 31.29 -0.92 5.96
C ALA A 252 31.41 0.12 4.82
N ALA A 253 30.81 -0.14 3.66
CA ALA A 253 30.82 0.75 2.51
C ALA A 253 30.00 2.03 2.75
N ASP A 254 28.83 1.93 3.39
CA ASP A 254 28.04 3.08 3.83
C ASP A 254 27.42 2.85 5.22
N PRO A 255 28.09 3.28 6.30
CA PRO A 255 27.60 3.17 7.68
C PRO A 255 26.36 4.02 7.97
N THR A 256 26.01 4.96 7.08
CA THR A 256 24.84 5.85 7.21
C THR A 256 23.65 5.38 6.37
N SER A 257 23.84 4.31 5.60
CA SER A 257 22.80 3.72 4.76
C SER A 257 21.59 3.26 5.57
N PRO A 258 20.39 3.22 4.94
CA PRO A 258 19.24 2.52 5.49
C PRO A 258 19.50 1.09 5.97
N ILE A 259 20.41 0.37 5.32
CA ILE A 259 20.80 -1.01 5.69
C ILE A 259 21.58 -0.98 7.01
N ALA A 260 22.62 -0.16 7.11
CA ALA A 260 23.42 -0.02 8.33
C ALA A 260 22.57 0.43 9.52
N ILE A 261 21.66 1.39 9.30
CA ILE A 261 20.76 1.88 10.35
C ILE A 261 19.77 0.82 10.79
N ALA A 262 19.21 0.02 9.87
CA ALA A 262 18.33 -1.08 10.24
C ALA A 262 19.05 -2.12 11.12
N HIS A 263 20.32 -2.43 10.83
CA HIS A 263 21.13 -3.34 11.64
C HIS A 263 21.42 -2.76 13.02
N GLU A 264 21.82 -1.49 13.09
CA GLU A 264 22.09 -0.82 14.36
C GLU A 264 20.83 -0.75 15.23
N MET A 265 19.68 -0.42 14.65
CA MET A 265 18.39 -0.43 15.34
C MET A 265 18.04 -1.82 15.87
N ALA A 266 18.26 -2.87 15.06
CA ALA A 266 17.98 -4.23 15.47
C ALA A 266 18.90 -4.71 16.60
N ARG A 267 20.19 -4.37 16.53
CA ARG A 267 21.18 -4.65 17.56
C ARG A 267 20.81 -3.98 18.89
N ARG A 268 20.45 -2.68 18.87
CA ARG A 268 20.01 -1.95 20.08
C ARG A 268 18.74 -2.53 20.69
N SER A 269 17.84 -3.04 19.86
CA SER A 269 16.56 -3.59 20.31
C SER A 269 16.61 -5.10 20.62
N GLY A 270 17.71 -5.79 20.37
CA GLY A 270 17.79 -7.24 20.52
C GLY A 270 16.85 -8.02 19.58
N THR A 271 16.54 -7.46 18.41
CA THR A 271 15.59 -8.02 17.43
C THR A 271 16.28 -8.56 16.19
N VAL A 272 15.61 -9.46 15.46
CA VAL A 272 16.10 -9.95 14.16
C VAL A 272 15.73 -8.97 13.04
N VAL A 273 16.74 -8.53 12.29
CA VAL A 273 16.57 -7.64 11.11
C VAL A 273 15.65 -8.31 10.07
N GLY A 274 14.79 -7.52 9.43
CA GLY A 274 13.95 -8.00 8.32
C GLY A 274 12.77 -8.89 8.73
N ARG A 275 12.51 -9.10 10.03
CA ARG A 275 11.39 -9.90 10.54
C ARG A 275 10.46 -9.14 11.50
N SER A 276 10.58 -7.82 11.59
CA SER A 276 9.77 -7.03 12.52
C SER A 276 8.29 -7.03 12.14
N PHE A 277 7.43 -7.21 13.13
CA PHE A 277 5.97 -7.02 13.01
C PHE A 277 5.49 -5.73 13.66
N LEU A 278 6.37 -5.02 14.36
CA LEU A 278 6.03 -3.92 15.26
C LEU A 278 5.10 -2.89 14.59
N LEU A 279 5.48 -2.45 13.38
CA LEU A 279 4.74 -1.44 12.61
C LEU A 279 3.45 -1.96 11.96
N ARG A 280 3.28 -3.29 11.88
CA ARG A 280 2.06 -3.93 11.33
C ARG A 280 0.96 -4.06 12.39
N TRP A 281 1.32 -4.16 13.68
CA TRP A 281 0.35 -4.20 14.78
C TRP A 281 -0.23 -2.81 15.09
N LEU A 282 0.57 -1.75 14.93
CA LEU A 282 0.22 -0.39 15.32
C LEU A 282 -1.13 0.10 14.78
N PRO A 283 -1.49 -0.12 13.50
CA PRO A 283 -2.75 0.39 12.97
C PRO A 283 -4.00 -0.40 13.40
N ILE A 284 -3.86 -1.56 14.05
CA ILE A 284 -5.01 -2.41 14.43
C ILE A 284 -5.92 -1.70 15.43
N LEU A 285 -5.35 -1.13 16.50
CA LEU A 285 -6.13 -0.40 17.50
C LEU A 285 -6.81 0.85 16.92
N PRO A 286 -6.11 1.75 16.19
CA PRO A 286 -6.75 2.84 15.45
C PRO A 286 -7.85 2.37 14.48
N ALA A 287 -7.64 1.26 13.75
CA ALA A 287 -8.64 0.70 12.85
C ALA A 287 -9.88 0.15 13.59
N ALA A 288 -9.68 -0.44 14.77
CA ALA A 288 -10.78 -0.84 15.64
C ALA A 288 -11.58 0.37 16.12
N VAL A 289 -10.92 1.45 16.54
CA VAL A 289 -11.58 2.73 16.89
C VAL A 289 -12.35 3.30 15.71
N LEU A 290 -11.77 3.33 14.51
CA LEU A 290 -12.42 3.80 13.29
C LEU A 290 -13.67 2.96 12.93
N THR A 291 -13.62 1.66 13.21
CA THR A 291 -14.73 0.72 13.07
C THR A 291 -15.83 1.00 14.10
N LEU A 292 -15.46 1.24 15.36
CA LEU A 292 -16.39 1.55 16.46
C LEU A 292 -17.12 2.88 16.23
N VAL A 293 -16.41 3.91 15.81
CA VAL A 293 -16.99 5.24 15.49
C VAL A 293 -17.88 5.20 14.23
N ASP A 294 -17.66 4.20 13.37
CA ASP A 294 -18.27 4.10 12.04
C ASP A 294 -17.95 5.32 11.16
N ALA A 295 -16.72 5.35 10.66
CA ALA A 295 -16.22 6.41 9.77
C ALA A 295 -17.02 6.61 8.48
N ARG A 296 -17.90 5.66 8.12
CA ARG A 296 -18.82 5.83 6.99
C ARG A 296 -19.85 6.94 7.30
N ARG A 297 -20.30 7.02 8.55
CA ARG A 297 -21.26 8.00 9.05
C ARG A 297 -20.55 9.22 9.65
N ARG A 298 -19.65 8.98 10.61
CA ARG A 298 -19.01 10.02 11.44
C ARG A 298 -17.57 10.25 11.01
N TRP A 299 -17.35 10.60 9.74
CA TRP A 299 -16.00 10.71 9.17
C TRP A 299 -15.09 11.72 9.90
N ILE A 300 -15.63 12.84 10.41
CA ILE A 300 -14.85 13.82 11.20
C ILE A 300 -14.37 13.18 12.51
N ALA A 301 -15.30 12.67 13.31
CA ALA A 301 -14.98 12.02 14.58
C ALA A 301 -14.09 10.79 14.37
N GLY A 302 -14.33 10.01 13.31
CA GLY A 302 -13.55 8.83 12.98
C GLY A 302 -12.10 9.18 12.62
N GLY A 303 -11.89 10.20 11.78
CA GLY A 303 -10.55 10.67 11.42
C GLY A 303 -9.77 11.18 12.64
N ILE A 304 -10.40 12.04 13.45
CA ILE A 304 -9.77 12.57 14.68
C ILE A 304 -9.45 11.43 15.66
N ALA A 305 -10.40 10.53 15.91
CA ALA A 305 -10.20 9.42 16.84
C ALA A 305 -9.12 8.45 16.36
N PHE A 306 -9.05 8.15 15.06
CA PHE A 306 -7.97 7.35 14.49
C PHE A 306 -6.61 8.02 14.71
N GLY A 307 -6.48 9.30 14.33
CA GLY A 307 -5.22 10.03 14.46
C GLY A 307 -4.76 10.17 15.91
N ALA A 308 -5.66 10.48 16.83
CA ALA A 308 -5.35 10.54 18.27
C ALA A 308 -4.90 9.17 18.81
N THR A 309 -5.60 8.10 18.43
CA THR A 309 -5.24 6.74 18.85
C THR A 309 -3.88 6.33 18.29
N LEU A 310 -3.60 6.63 17.01
CA LEU A 310 -2.33 6.33 16.37
C LEU A 310 -1.17 7.13 16.99
N PHE A 311 -1.40 8.41 17.29
CA PHE A 311 -0.41 9.24 17.99
C PHE A 311 -0.02 8.64 19.33
N VAL A 312 -1.01 8.30 20.17
CA VAL A 312 -0.76 7.74 21.50
C VAL A 312 -0.11 6.36 21.41
N SER A 313 -0.67 5.44 20.60
CA SER A 313 -0.18 4.06 20.52
C SER A 313 1.21 3.99 19.89
N ALA A 314 1.44 4.69 18.78
CA ALA A 314 2.75 4.73 18.12
C ALA A 314 3.77 5.50 18.96
N GLY A 315 3.39 6.64 19.55
CA GLY A 315 4.26 7.42 20.41
C GLY A 315 4.76 6.61 21.61
N HIS A 316 3.85 5.95 22.33
CA HIS A 316 4.19 5.08 23.45
C HIS A 316 5.13 3.94 23.04
N MET A 317 4.78 3.24 21.95
CA MET A 317 5.54 2.08 21.48
C MET A 317 6.93 2.47 20.94
N LEU A 318 7.04 3.56 20.17
CA LEU A 318 8.32 4.06 19.67
C LEU A 318 9.19 4.61 20.81
N ALA A 319 8.61 5.28 21.80
CA ALA A 319 9.36 5.77 22.97
C ALA A 319 9.88 4.62 23.84
N GLY A 320 9.16 3.50 23.88
CA GLY A 320 9.61 2.26 24.54
C GLY A 320 10.69 1.49 23.77
N ALA A 321 10.91 1.78 22.48
CA ALA A 321 11.85 1.05 21.65
C ALA A 321 13.31 1.36 22.05
N PRO A 322 14.14 0.36 22.43
CA PRO A 322 15.52 0.60 22.84
C PRO A 322 16.36 1.32 21.78
N SER A 323 16.10 1.04 20.49
CA SER A 323 16.79 1.70 19.37
C SER A 323 16.53 3.19 19.26
N LEU A 324 15.47 3.72 19.86
CA LEU A 324 15.07 5.13 19.73
C LEU A 324 15.29 5.94 21.01
N ARG A 325 15.87 5.36 22.06
CA ARG A 325 16.10 6.05 23.35
C ARG A 325 16.95 7.31 23.22
N HIS A 326 17.90 7.33 22.30
CA HIS A 326 18.74 8.51 22.04
C HIS A 326 18.01 9.62 21.27
N ALA A 327 16.86 9.31 20.67
CA ALA A 327 16.13 10.19 19.77
C ALA A 327 14.77 10.65 20.34
N LEU A 328 14.55 10.46 21.64
CA LEU A 328 13.28 10.80 22.29
C LEU A 328 12.91 12.28 22.06
N PRO A 329 11.63 12.57 21.77
CA PRO A 329 11.17 13.92 21.47
C PRO A 329 11.15 14.81 22.72
N ALA A 330 11.41 16.10 22.55
CA ALA A 330 11.19 17.07 23.61
C ALA A 330 9.67 17.29 23.82
N PRO A 331 9.23 17.83 24.98
CA PRO A 331 7.81 18.12 25.22
C PRO A 331 7.16 18.97 24.11
N GLY A 332 7.89 19.94 23.55
CA GLY A 332 7.41 20.75 22.43
C GLY A 332 7.14 19.95 21.15
N ASP A 333 7.98 18.96 20.84
CA ASP A 333 7.79 18.07 19.68
C ASP A 333 6.55 17.18 19.86
N VAL A 334 6.30 16.72 21.10
CA VAL A 334 5.11 15.93 21.45
C VAL A 334 3.84 16.76 21.27
N VAL A 335 3.84 18.02 21.73
CA VAL A 335 2.72 18.95 21.53
C VAL A 335 2.49 19.22 20.05
N LEU A 336 3.56 19.49 19.29
CA LEU A 336 3.47 19.69 17.84
C LEU A 336 2.86 18.46 17.15
N ALA A 337 3.31 17.26 17.49
CA ALA A 337 2.78 16.02 16.92
C ALA A 337 1.30 15.80 17.29
N ALA A 338 0.90 16.09 18.53
CA ALA A 338 -0.50 16.03 18.97
C ALA A 338 -1.40 17.00 18.20
N LEU A 339 -0.87 18.15 17.77
CA LEU A 339 -1.57 19.14 16.95
C LEU A 339 -1.60 18.79 15.46
N LEU A 340 -0.64 18.01 14.94
CA LEU A 340 -0.55 17.70 13.50
C LEU A 340 -1.16 16.36 13.11
N ILE A 341 -1.02 15.32 13.93
CA ILE A 341 -1.40 13.95 13.56
C ILE A 341 -2.93 13.78 13.43
N PRO A 342 -3.78 14.24 14.38
CA PRO A 342 -5.23 14.14 14.22
C PRO A 342 -5.77 14.93 13.01
N PRO A 343 -5.31 16.17 12.71
CA PRO A 343 -5.68 16.85 11.47
C PRO A 343 -5.22 16.12 10.20
N ALA A 344 -4.04 15.50 10.19
CA ALA A 344 -3.59 14.68 9.06
C ALA A 344 -4.52 13.48 8.82
N ALA A 345 -4.94 12.78 9.87
CA ALA A 345 -5.93 11.72 9.78
C ALA A 345 -7.30 12.21 9.31
N LEU A 346 -7.74 13.37 9.80
CA LEU A 346 -8.97 14.02 9.34
C LEU A 346 -8.90 14.35 7.85
N ALA A 347 -7.77 14.87 7.35
CA ALA A 347 -7.55 15.13 5.93
C ALA A 347 -7.65 13.84 5.10
N GLY A 348 -7.04 12.75 5.57
CA GLY A 348 -7.18 11.42 4.95
C GLY A 348 -8.64 10.95 4.88
N SER A 349 -9.39 11.09 5.97
CA SER A 349 -10.82 10.74 6.01
C SER A 349 -11.67 11.64 5.10
N ALA A 350 -11.36 12.93 5.03
CA ALA A 350 -12.01 13.89 4.15
C ALA A 350 -11.79 13.55 2.68
N ALA A 351 -10.55 13.24 2.29
CA ALA A 351 -10.18 12.82 0.94
C ALA A 351 -10.89 11.51 0.56
N ALA A 352 -10.93 10.53 1.48
CA ALA A 352 -11.64 9.27 1.26
C ALA A 352 -13.14 9.48 1.01
N ARG A 353 -13.78 10.35 1.80
CA ARG A 353 -15.19 10.74 1.60
C ARG A 353 -15.40 11.46 0.28
N TRP A 354 -14.52 12.40 -0.07
CA TRP A 354 -14.58 13.18 -1.30
C TRP A 354 -14.50 12.27 -2.53
N LEU A 355 -13.59 11.30 -2.51
CA LEU A 355 -13.38 10.34 -3.60
C LEU A 355 -14.54 9.34 -3.70
N ALA A 356 -14.94 8.72 -2.59
CA ALA A 356 -16.01 7.73 -2.56
C ALA A 356 -17.36 8.28 -3.08
N ARG A 357 -17.62 9.59 -2.93
CA ARG A 357 -18.83 10.25 -3.46
C ARG A 357 -18.83 10.46 -4.97
N ARG A 358 -17.64 10.43 -5.60
CA ARG A 358 -17.46 10.60 -7.05
C ARG A 358 -17.38 9.27 -7.78
N TRP A 359 -17.22 8.16 -7.07
CA TRP A 359 -17.28 6.83 -7.67
C TRP A 359 -18.71 6.49 -8.12
N PRO A 360 -18.86 5.68 -9.19
CA PRO A 360 -20.15 5.20 -9.64
C PRO A 360 -20.89 4.46 -8.52
N SER A 361 -22.22 4.61 -8.46
CA SER A 361 -23.07 3.93 -7.45
C SER A 361 -22.53 4.05 -6.02
N PRO A 362 -22.38 5.29 -5.48
CA PRO A 362 -21.87 5.49 -4.14
C PRO A 362 -22.81 4.84 -3.10
N ILE A 363 -22.24 4.17 -2.10
CA ILE A 363 -23.04 3.59 -1.02
C ILE A 363 -23.33 4.67 0.01
N THR A 364 -24.61 4.98 0.20
CA THR A 364 -25.09 5.76 1.33
C THR A 364 -25.17 4.85 2.55
N PRO A 365 -24.48 5.16 3.65
CA PRO A 365 -24.67 4.42 4.89
C PRO A 365 -26.14 4.53 5.32
N PRO A 366 -26.73 3.46 5.90
CA PRO A 366 -28.05 3.59 6.52
C PRO A 366 -28.02 4.68 7.59
N ALA A 367 -29.15 5.32 7.86
CA ALA A 367 -29.28 6.40 8.86
C ALA A 367 -28.77 5.98 10.25
#